data_AF-A0A8M9PG39-F1
#
_entry.id   AF-A0A8M9PG39-F1
#
_cell.length_a   1.000
_cell.length_b   1.000
_cell.length_c   1.000
_cell.angle_alpha   90.00
_cell.angle_beta   90.00
_cell.angle_gamma   90.00
#
_symmetry.space_group_name_H-M   'P 1'
#
loop_
_entity.id
_entity.type
_entity.pdbx_description
1 polymer ?
#
loop_
_entity_poly.entity_id
_entity_poly.type
_entity_poly.pdbx_seq_one_letter_code
_entity_poly.pdbx_strand_id
1 'polypeptide(L)'
;MQIGASYMIQFQLVMGCGREPSPHIDTQVRLEFSTNHGLTWHLVKDACLPGMPSCSEFTAPSVYHPSEFSDWRRITLPLPYKTWSSATRFRWIQSYYQEQDEWALDDIYIGQQCPQMCHGHGWCDHGHCRSVTHTHTADTLMSLKPDLLMLRSPNALLFL
;
A
#
# COMPACT_ATOMS: atom_id res chain seq x y z
N MET A 1 2.14 -15.71 -2.48
CA MET A 1 1.01 -16.01 -1.57
C MET A 1 -0.23 -16.51 -2.32
N GLN A 2 -1.02 -17.42 -1.73
CA GLN A 2 -2.36 -17.76 -2.24
C GLN A 2 -3.36 -16.68 -1.84
N ILE A 3 -4.08 -16.13 -2.82
CA ILE A 3 -5.10 -15.10 -2.63
C ILE A 3 -6.43 -15.63 -3.16
N GLY A 4 -7.48 -15.47 -2.37
CA GLY A 4 -8.82 -15.92 -2.71
C GLY A 4 -9.89 -14.88 -2.44
N ALA A 5 -11.14 -15.32 -2.50
CA ALA A 5 -12.29 -14.50 -2.18
C ALA A 5 -12.19 -13.92 -0.78
N SER A 6 -12.69 -12.70 -0.63
CA SER A 6 -12.72 -11.96 0.63
C SER A 6 -11.36 -11.68 1.27
N TYR A 7 -10.29 -11.51 0.48
CA TYR A 7 -8.99 -11.04 0.98
C TYR A 7 -8.86 -9.52 0.88
N MET A 8 -7.97 -8.95 1.69
CA MET A 8 -7.59 -7.54 1.68
C MET A 8 -6.09 -7.35 1.83
N ILE A 9 -5.65 -6.14 1.49
CA ILE A 9 -4.33 -5.62 1.78
C ILE A 9 -4.46 -4.34 2.60
N GLN A 10 -3.64 -4.21 3.64
CA GLN A 10 -3.57 -3.04 4.51
C GLN A 10 -2.10 -2.76 4.83
N PHE A 11 -1.69 -1.50 4.86
CA PHE A 11 -0.32 -1.07 5.14
C PHE A 11 -0.30 0.41 5.53
N GLN A 12 0.77 0.86 6.19
CA GLN A 12 1.10 2.28 6.30
C GLN A 12 2.10 2.68 5.23
N LEU A 13 1.96 3.90 4.73
CA LEU A 13 2.87 4.54 3.80
C LEU A 13 3.20 5.94 4.32
N VAL A 14 4.46 6.31 4.23
CA VAL A 14 4.95 7.69 4.31
C VAL A 14 5.90 7.94 3.15
N MET A 15 5.89 9.16 2.62
CA MET A 15 6.66 9.58 1.46
C MET A 15 7.30 10.95 1.74
N GLY A 16 8.48 11.19 1.18
CA GLY A 16 9.21 12.45 1.26
C GLY A 16 9.89 12.72 2.61
N CYS A 17 9.44 12.14 3.72
CA CYS A 17 10.06 12.28 5.06
C CYS A 17 10.44 13.74 5.42
N GLY A 18 9.57 14.70 5.10
CA GLY A 18 9.79 16.13 5.33
C GLY A 18 10.62 16.85 4.26
N ARG A 19 10.94 16.20 3.15
CA ARG A 19 11.58 16.79 1.97
C ARG A 19 10.57 16.97 0.84
N GLU A 20 10.78 18.01 0.06
CA GLU A 20 10.03 18.21 -1.17
C GLU A 20 10.39 17.12 -2.20
N PRO A 21 9.40 16.58 -2.92
CA PRO A 21 9.65 15.60 -3.98
C PRO A 21 10.43 16.23 -5.14
N SER A 22 11.17 15.40 -5.87
CA SER A 22 11.91 15.85 -7.04
C SER A 22 11.01 16.57 -8.04
N PRO A 23 11.35 17.82 -8.43
CA PRO A 23 10.55 18.55 -9.40
C PRO A 23 10.67 17.89 -10.78
N HIS A 24 9.60 17.97 -11.57
CA HIS A 24 9.53 17.46 -12.94
C HIS A 24 9.70 15.94 -13.11
N ILE A 25 9.62 15.18 -12.01
CA ILE A 25 9.65 13.72 -12.02
C ILE A 25 8.38 13.20 -11.35
N ASP A 26 7.84 12.12 -11.90
CA ASP A 26 6.71 11.42 -11.32
C ASP A 26 7.19 10.45 -10.22
N THR A 27 7.30 10.99 -9.00
CA THR A 27 7.86 10.30 -7.82
C THR A 27 6.82 9.47 -7.08
N GLN A 28 5.70 9.15 -7.71
CA GLN A 28 4.62 8.37 -7.11
C GLN A 28 5.00 6.91 -6.88
N VAL A 29 4.48 6.34 -5.79
CA VAL A 29 4.62 4.91 -5.45
C VAL A 29 3.37 4.18 -5.90
N ARG A 30 3.55 3.09 -6.65
CA ARG A 30 2.47 2.27 -7.20
C ARG A 30 2.42 0.95 -6.47
N LEU A 31 1.24 0.56 -5.99
CA LEU A 31 0.98 -0.79 -5.51
C LEU A 31 0.46 -1.64 -6.67
N GLU A 32 1.21 -2.69 -6.99
CA GLU A 32 0.96 -3.59 -8.10
C GLU A 32 0.91 -5.05 -7.64
N PHE A 33 0.28 -5.89 -8.45
CA PHE A 33 0.25 -7.34 -8.28
C PHE A 33 0.66 -8.07 -9.55
N SER A 34 1.06 -9.33 -9.37
CA SER A 34 1.33 -10.27 -10.44
C SER A 34 0.76 -11.64 -10.08
N THR A 35 0.07 -12.28 -11.02
CA THR A 35 -0.45 -13.66 -10.90
C THR A 35 0.33 -14.66 -11.77
N ASN A 36 1.38 -14.19 -12.47
CA ASN A 36 2.22 -14.98 -13.38
C ASN A 36 3.70 -14.91 -12.98
N HIS A 37 3.98 -15.10 -11.68
CA HIS A 37 5.33 -15.15 -11.13
C HIS A 37 6.19 -13.90 -11.36
N GLY A 38 5.58 -12.72 -11.53
CA GLY A 38 6.28 -11.45 -11.70
C GLY A 38 6.65 -11.09 -13.13
N LEU A 39 6.12 -11.82 -14.13
CA LEU A 39 6.36 -11.52 -15.55
C LEU A 39 5.60 -10.26 -16.00
N THR A 40 4.33 -10.14 -15.61
CA THR A 40 3.54 -8.92 -15.82
C THR A 40 3.00 -8.40 -14.49
N TRP A 41 2.84 -7.09 -14.43
CA TRP A 41 2.38 -6.38 -13.24
C TRP A 41 1.23 -5.46 -13.60
N HIS A 42 0.24 -5.41 -12.71
CA HIS A 42 -0.97 -4.61 -12.87
C HIS A 42 -1.25 -3.88 -11.55
N LEU A 43 -1.90 -2.72 -11.61
CA LEU A 43 -2.30 -2.02 -10.40
C LEU A 43 -3.28 -2.88 -9.58
N VAL A 44 -3.13 -2.90 -8.26
CA VAL A 44 -4.10 -3.58 -7.38
C VAL A 44 -5.47 -2.95 -7.49
N LYS A 45 -5.54 -1.63 -7.65
CA LYS A 45 -6.77 -0.89 -7.89
C LYS A 45 -6.60 0.00 -9.11
N ASP A 46 -7.40 -0.26 -10.14
CA ASP A 46 -7.49 0.62 -11.31
C ASP A 46 -8.26 1.90 -10.97
N ALA A 47 -7.98 2.99 -11.69
CA ALA A 47 -8.76 4.21 -11.56
C ALA A 47 -10.17 3.98 -12.11
N CYS A 48 -11.17 4.50 -11.40
CA CYS A 48 -12.54 4.60 -11.90
C CYS A 48 -12.95 6.07 -11.93
N LEU A 49 -12.89 6.68 -13.11
CA LEU A 49 -13.07 8.12 -13.29
C LEU A 49 -14.47 8.47 -13.80
N PRO A 50 -14.95 9.71 -13.56
CA PRO A 50 -16.18 10.21 -14.18
C PRO A 50 -16.15 10.05 -15.71
N GLY A 51 -17.20 9.44 -16.26
CA GLY A 51 -17.34 9.19 -17.70
C GLY A 51 -17.05 7.75 -18.15
N MET A 52 -16.51 6.90 -17.26
CA MET A 52 -16.38 5.47 -17.55
C MET A 52 -17.70 4.74 -17.28
N PRO A 53 -18.30 4.04 -18.28
CA PRO A 53 -19.65 3.49 -18.16
C PRO A 53 -19.77 2.33 -17.16
N SER A 54 -18.65 1.68 -16.81
CA SER A 54 -18.61 0.54 -15.89
C SER A 54 -18.26 0.92 -14.44
N CYS A 55 -18.13 2.21 -14.14
CA CYS A 55 -17.77 2.67 -12.79
C CYS A 55 -19.03 2.84 -11.92
N SER A 56 -19.20 1.95 -10.95
CA SER A 56 -20.23 2.11 -9.91
C SER A 56 -19.89 3.22 -8.92
N GLU A 57 -18.59 3.43 -8.65
CA GLU A 57 -18.09 4.43 -7.71
C GLU A 57 -16.78 5.03 -8.25
N PHE A 58 -16.56 6.32 -7.99
CA PHE A 58 -15.31 6.97 -8.35
C PHE A 58 -14.22 6.55 -7.39
N THR A 59 -13.11 6.08 -7.94
CA THR A 59 -12.01 5.64 -7.12
C THR A 59 -10.67 6.00 -7.71
N ALA A 60 -9.78 6.49 -6.84
CA ALA A 60 -8.38 6.67 -7.17
C ALA A 60 -7.70 5.30 -7.39
N PRO A 61 -6.73 5.24 -8.31
CA PRO A 61 -5.93 4.04 -8.52
C PRO A 61 -5.03 3.76 -7.30
N SER A 62 -4.43 2.57 -7.23
CA SER A 62 -3.42 2.21 -6.23
C SER A 62 -2.05 2.84 -6.55
N VAL A 63 -2.05 4.17 -6.70
CA VAL A 63 -0.92 5.03 -7.01
C VAL A 63 -0.94 6.18 -6.00
N TYR A 64 0.17 6.41 -5.32
CA TYR A 64 0.26 7.26 -4.15
C TYR A 64 1.27 8.38 -4.40
N HIS A 65 0.83 9.62 -4.19
CA HIS A 65 1.63 10.81 -4.46
C HIS A 65 2.26 11.37 -3.18
N PRO A 66 3.53 11.84 -3.20
CA PRO A 66 4.20 12.35 -2.00
C PRO A 66 3.42 13.44 -1.27
N SER A 67 2.72 14.30 -2.01
CA SER A 67 1.90 15.40 -1.45
C SER A 67 0.74 14.92 -0.58
N GLU A 68 0.26 13.69 -0.79
CA GLU A 68 -0.83 13.12 -0.01
C GLU A 68 -0.33 12.26 1.17
N PHE A 69 0.93 11.84 1.14
CA PHE A 69 1.51 10.88 2.07
C PHE A 69 2.74 11.44 2.80
N SER A 70 2.75 12.76 3.10
CA SER A 70 3.81 13.44 3.86
C SER A 70 4.01 12.88 5.27
N ASP A 71 2.93 12.34 5.84
CA ASP A 71 2.88 11.69 7.15
C ASP A 71 2.42 10.25 6.98
N TRP A 72 2.66 9.42 8.00
CA TRP A 72 2.17 8.05 8.01
C TRP A 72 0.66 8.00 7.81
N ARG A 73 0.25 7.36 6.71
CA ARG A 73 -1.16 7.10 6.41
C ARG A 73 -1.38 5.62 6.19
N ARG A 74 -2.50 5.13 6.72
CA ARG A 74 -2.97 3.78 6.49
C ARG A 74 -3.77 3.70 5.21
N ILE A 75 -3.40 2.77 4.34
CA ILE A 75 -4.17 2.38 3.16
C ILE A 75 -4.83 1.04 3.47
N THR A 76 -6.08 0.87 3.05
CA THR A 76 -6.84 -0.39 3.22
C THR A 76 -7.63 -0.64 1.96
N LEU A 77 -7.37 -1.76 1.27
CA LEU A 77 -8.00 -2.11 0.01
C LEU A 77 -8.56 -3.54 0.04
N PRO A 78 -9.81 -3.77 -0.43
CA PRO A 78 -10.23 -5.10 -0.82
C PRO A 78 -9.37 -5.56 -2.01
N LEU A 79 -8.97 -6.83 -2.01
CA LEU A 79 -8.26 -7.40 -3.15
C LEU A 79 -9.26 -7.85 -4.23
N PRO A 80 -9.22 -7.28 -5.45
CA PRO A 80 -10.21 -7.60 -6.48
C PRO A 80 -10.00 -9.01 -7.02
N TYR A 81 -11.03 -9.58 -7.67
CA TYR A 81 -10.98 -10.93 -8.22
C TYR A 81 -9.82 -11.18 -9.18
N LYS A 82 -9.33 -10.13 -9.87
CA LYS A 82 -8.15 -10.21 -10.76
C LYS A 82 -6.87 -10.65 -10.03
N THR A 83 -6.81 -10.45 -8.70
CA THR A 83 -5.67 -10.85 -7.87
C THR A 83 -5.76 -12.31 -7.40
N TRP A 84 -6.88 -13.00 -7.62
CA TRP A 84 -7.07 -14.36 -7.11
C TRP A 84 -6.20 -15.34 -7.89
N SER A 85 -5.33 -16.03 -7.17
CA SER A 85 -4.42 -17.06 -7.71
C SER A 85 -3.80 -17.83 -6.55
N SER A 86 -3.29 -19.04 -6.82
CA SER A 86 -2.48 -19.79 -5.86
C SER A 86 -1.11 -19.15 -5.60
N ALA A 87 -0.65 -18.25 -6.47
CA ALA A 87 0.69 -17.67 -6.42
C ALA A 87 0.74 -16.18 -6.79
N THR A 88 -0.12 -15.36 -6.17
CA THR A 88 -0.09 -13.90 -6.32
C THR A 88 1.12 -13.30 -5.61
N ARG A 89 1.76 -12.32 -6.24
CA ARG A 89 2.82 -11.48 -5.67
C ARG A 89 2.37 -10.03 -5.68
N PHE A 90 2.84 -9.25 -4.72
CA PHE A 90 2.61 -7.81 -4.63
C PHE A 90 3.95 -7.08 -4.64
N ARG A 91 3.96 -5.86 -5.17
CA ARG A 91 5.09 -4.96 -5.07
C ARG A 91 4.62 -3.54 -4.88
N TRP A 92 5.39 -2.78 -4.11
CA TRP A 92 5.34 -1.33 -4.12
C TRP A 92 6.51 -0.87 -4.98
N ILE A 93 6.26 0.01 -5.94
CA ILE A 93 7.28 0.41 -6.90
C ILE A 93 7.20 1.89 -7.21
N GLN A 94 8.36 2.53 -7.20
CA GLN A 94 8.56 3.89 -7.66
C GLN A 94 9.47 3.82 -8.89
N SER A 95 8.95 4.20 -10.06
CA SER A 95 9.68 4.02 -11.32
C SER A 95 10.77 5.07 -11.52
N TYR A 96 10.57 6.27 -10.98
CA TYR A 96 11.47 7.40 -11.12
C TYR A 96 11.67 8.06 -9.76
N TYR A 97 12.93 8.26 -9.38
CA TYR A 97 13.30 8.78 -8.08
C TYR A 97 14.71 9.37 -8.11
N GLN A 98 14.97 10.27 -7.17
CA GLN A 98 16.29 10.75 -6.77
C GLN A 98 16.53 10.41 -5.29
N GLU A 99 17.67 10.79 -4.75
CA GLU A 99 18.05 10.48 -3.37
C GLU A 99 17.09 11.06 -2.31
N GLN A 100 16.40 12.15 -2.62
CA GLN A 100 15.42 12.77 -1.71
C GLN A 100 14.04 12.10 -1.72
N ASP A 101 13.71 11.29 -2.73
CA ASP A 101 12.37 10.74 -2.92
C ASP A 101 12.16 9.45 -2.11
N GLU A 102 12.53 9.48 -0.83
CA GLU A 102 12.43 8.34 0.07
C GLU A 102 10.96 8.10 0.47
N TRP A 103 10.63 6.83 0.68
CA TRP A 103 9.35 6.39 1.20
C TRP A 103 9.55 5.14 2.05
N ALA A 104 8.62 4.92 2.97
CA ALA A 104 8.68 3.78 3.88
C ALA A 104 7.30 3.13 4.02
N LEU A 105 7.33 1.81 4.25
CA LEU A 105 6.16 1.00 4.56
C LEU A 105 6.25 0.49 5.98
N ASP A 106 5.09 0.27 6.59
CA ASP A 106 4.97 -0.36 7.89
C ASP A 106 3.62 -1.10 8.01
N ASP A 107 3.50 -1.98 9.00
CA ASP A 107 2.28 -2.71 9.37
C ASP A 107 1.56 -3.35 8.17
N ILE A 108 2.31 -4.04 7.32
CA ILE A 108 1.78 -4.71 6.12
C ILE A 108 0.98 -5.96 6.52
N TYR A 109 -0.30 -5.99 6.13
CA TYR A 109 -1.20 -7.11 6.26
C TYR A 109 -1.76 -7.50 4.89
N ILE A 110 -1.64 -8.78 4.52
CA ILE A 110 -2.29 -9.37 3.35
C ILE A 110 -2.96 -10.66 3.81
N GLY A 111 -4.28 -10.71 3.77
CA GLY A 111 -5.01 -11.84 4.34
C GLY A 111 -6.51 -11.71 4.23
N GLN A 112 -7.22 -12.56 4.98
CA GLN A 112 -8.68 -12.52 5.02
C GLN A 112 -9.19 -11.15 5.53
N GLN A 113 -10.26 -10.68 4.91
CA GLN A 113 -10.92 -9.46 5.35
C GLN A 113 -11.47 -9.60 6.75
N CYS A 114 -11.17 -8.60 7.57
CA CYS A 114 -11.90 -8.40 8.80
C CYS A 114 -13.35 -7.96 8.51
N PRO A 115 -14.29 -8.23 9.43
CA PRO A 115 -15.67 -7.75 9.32
C PRO A 115 -15.71 -6.25 9.04
N GLN A 116 -16.39 -5.88 7.95
CA GLN A 116 -16.53 -4.49 7.47
C GLN A 116 -15.20 -3.70 7.39
N MET A 117 -14.07 -4.37 7.15
CA MET A 117 -12.73 -3.74 7.17
C MET A 117 -12.47 -2.90 8.43
N CYS A 118 -12.96 -3.38 9.58
CA CYS A 118 -12.86 -2.68 10.86
C CYS A 118 -13.47 -1.27 10.84
N HIS A 119 -14.46 -1.04 9.98
CA HIS A 119 -15.10 0.26 9.73
C HIS A 119 -14.11 1.39 9.40
N GLY A 120 -12.89 1.06 8.96
CA GLY A 120 -11.83 2.05 8.73
C GLY A 120 -11.19 2.62 10.00
N HIS A 121 -11.49 2.09 11.20
CA HIS A 121 -11.01 2.61 12.49
C HIS A 121 -10.00 1.68 13.20
N GLY A 122 -9.46 0.68 12.51
CA GLY A 122 -8.61 -0.33 13.12
C GLY A 122 -7.70 -1.06 12.15
N TRP A 123 -6.85 -1.90 12.72
CA TRP A 123 -5.96 -2.80 12.01
C TRP A 123 -6.58 -4.19 11.93
N CYS A 124 -6.53 -4.78 10.74
CA CYS A 124 -6.92 -6.16 10.57
C CYS A 124 -5.73 -7.06 10.89
N ASP A 125 -5.91 -8.02 11.79
CA ASP A 125 -4.92 -9.03 12.09
C ASP A 125 -5.60 -10.41 12.16
N HIS A 126 -5.25 -11.29 11.22
CA HIS A 126 -5.82 -12.64 11.09
C HIS A 126 -7.37 -12.67 11.17
N GLY A 127 -8.04 -11.70 10.54
CA GLY A 127 -9.51 -11.60 10.54
C GLY A 127 -10.14 -10.93 11.78
N HIS A 128 -9.33 -10.46 12.73
CA HIS A 128 -9.79 -9.73 13.91
C HIS A 128 -9.40 -8.24 13.85
N CYS A 129 -10.32 -7.37 14.27
CA CYS A 129 -10.08 -5.93 14.32
C CYS A 129 -9.41 -5.51 15.62
N ARG A 130 -8.26 -4.87 15.52
CA ARG A 130 -7.58 -4.18 16.63
C ARG A 130 -7.81 -2.68 16.54
N SER A 131 -8.25 -2.07 17.63
CA SER A 131 -8.40 -0.61 17.72
C SER A 131 -7.03 0.07 17.60
N VAL A 132 -7.03 1.28 17.03
CA VAL A 132 -5.85 2.16 17.01
C VAL A 132 -5.67 2.79 18.40
N THR A 133 -5.42 1.98 19.43
CA THR A 133 -5.01 2.52 20.74
C THR A 133 -3.54 2.90 20.66
N HIS A 134 -3.31 4.19 20.36
CA HIS A 134 -2.09 4.98 20.58
C HIS A 134 -0.80 4.19 20.89
N THR A 135 -0.19 3.59 19.90
CA THR A 135 1.28 3.32 19.91
C THR A 135 2.07 4.51 19.34
N HIS A 136 1.43 5.66 19.17
CA HIS A 136 2.06 6.94 18.85
C HIS A 136 1.85 7.93 20.00
N THR A 137 2.40 7.63 21.17
CA THR A 137 2.92 8.72 22.01
C THR A 137 4.12 9.30 21.27
N ALA A 138 4.18 10.62 21.19
CA ALA A 138 5.11 11.42 20.40
C ALA A 138 6.62 11.28 20.79
N ASP A 139 7.02 10.16 21.39
CA ASP A 139 8.39 9.88 21.84
C ASP A 139 9.15 8.85 20.96
N THR A 140 8.47 8.15 20.03
CA THR A 140 9.15 7.31 19.03
C THR A 140 9.49 8.11 17.78
N LEU A 141 10.08 9.30 17.95
CA LEU A 141 10.44 10.17 16.83
C LEU A 141 11.75 9.75 16.14
N MET A 142 12.51 8.80 16.70
CA MET A 142 13.84 8.40 16.15
C MET A 142 14.27 6.95 16.42
N SER A 143 13.46 6.12 17.09
CA SER A 143 13.89 4.78 17.49
C SER A 143 13.27 3.70 16.60
N LEU A 144 14.00 3.35 15.54
CA LEU A 144 14.09 2.03 14.91
C LEU A 144 12.98 1.04 15.35
N LYS A 145 11.86 0.98 14.61
CA LYS A 145 11.11 -0.27 14.50
C LYS A 145 12.03 -1.27 13.77
N PRO A 146 12.34 -2.44 14.34
CA PRO A 146 13.21 -3.41 13.69
C PRO A 146 12.60 -4.03 12.41
N ASP A 147 11.31 -3.78 12.15
CA ASP A 147 10.63 -4.16 10.89
C ASP A 147 10.41 -2.97 9.94
N LEU A 148 11.08 -1.84 10.19
CA LEU A 148 11.06 -0.72 9.25
C LEU A 148 11.79 -1.15 7.97
N LEU A 149 11.02 -1.63 6.99
CA LEU A 149 11.46 -1.75 5.62
C LEU A 149 11.61 -0.33 5.06
N MET A 150 12.70 0.35 5.44
CA MET A 150 13.28 1.47 4.70
C MET A 150 13.79 0.91 3.38
N LEU A 151 12.86 0.70 2.45
CA LEU A 151 13.16 0.24 1.12
C LEU A 151 13.70 1.43 0.33
N ARG A 152 15.00 1.68 0.46
CA ARG A 152 15.81 2.46 -0.50
C ARG A 152 15.90 1.79 -1.89
N SER A 153 14.89 1.01 -2.28
CA SER A 153 14.98 0.12 -3.42
C SER A 153 14.08 0.58 -4.57
N PRO A 154 14.61 0.71 -5.80
CA PRO A 154 13.79 0.84 -7.01
C PRO A 154 12.81 -0.32 -7.21
N ASN A 155 12.96 -1.43 -6.47
CA ASN A 155 12.07 -2.58 -6.49
C ASN A 155 11.91 -3.13 -5.07
N ALA A 156 11.00 -2.54 -4.29
CA ALA A 156 10.48 -3.14 -3.07
C ALA A 156 9.55 -4.31 -3.43
N LEU A 157 10.16 -5.45 -3.74
CA LEU A 157 9.46 -6.71 -3.89
C LEU A 157 9.32 -7.37 -2.52
N LEU A 158 8.11 -7.37 -1.98
CA LEU A 158 7.77 -8.24 -0.86
C LEU A 158 7.40 -9.61 -1.46
N PHE A 159 8.36 -10.54 -1.43
CA PHE A 159 8.10 -11.94 -1.74
C PHE A 159 7.59 -12.62 -0.46
N LEU A 160 6.27 -12.61 -0.25
CA LEU A 160 5.58 -13.52 0.68
C LEU A 160 4.95 -14.71 -0.08
#